data_AF-A0A969I4P0-F1
#
_entry.id   AF-A0A969I4P0-F1
#
_cell.length_a   1.000
_cell.length_b   1.000
_cell.length_c   1.000
_cell.angle_alpha   90.00
_cell.angle_beta   90.00
_cell.angle_gamma   90.00
#
_symmetry.space_group_name_H-M   'P 1'
#
loop_
_entity.id
_entity.type
_entity.pdbx_description
1 polymer ?
#
loop_
_entity_poly.entity_id
_entity_poly.type
_entity_poly.pdbx_seq_one_letter_code
_entity_poly.pdbx_strand_id
1 'polypeptide(L)'
;YQEPAAVAEPETEPTAVTATVDIATLLAAQPDAWRSQLEEASFAASAKDIHTLLAELPAEATAAVTEIASWADNFRYDRIIDALAGSAAIAPEDP
;
A
#
# COMPACT_ATOMS: atom_id res chain seq x y z
N TYR A 1 -42.68 -37.79 -9.43
CA TYR A 1 -41.92 -36.64 -8.94
C TYR A 1 -40.47 -37.10 -8.79
N GLN A 2 -39.61 -36.68 -9.71
CA GLN A 2 -38.18 -36.98 -9.67
C GLN A 2 -37.50 -35.61 -9.57
N GLU A 3 -36.81 -35.36 -8.46
CA GLU A 3 -36.03 -34.13 -8.21
C GLU A 3 -34.98 -33.93 -9.31
N PRO A 4 -34.75 -32.71 -9.81
CA PRO A 4 -33.60 -32.45 -10.64
C PRO A 4 -32.33 -32.36 -9.78
N ALA A 5 -31.34 -33.16 -10.15
CA ALA A 5 -29.99 -33.11 -9.61
C ALA A 5 -29.38 -31.72 -9.85
N ALA A 6 -28.83 -31.12 -8.79
CA ALA A 6 -28.03 -29.91 -8.82
C ALA A 6 -26.85 -30.11 -9.80
N VAL A 7 -26.88 -29.39 -10.92
CA VAL A 7 -25.73 -29.26 -11.81
C VAL A 7 -24.85 -28.17 -11.19
N ALA A 8 -23.72 -28.61 -10.64
CA ALA A 8 -22.69 -27.76 -10.08
C ALA A 8 -22.21 -26.74 -11.12
N GLU A 9 -22.37 -25.46 -10.80
CA GLU A 9 -21.68 -24.36 -11.45
C GLU A 9 -20.20 -24.47 -11.07
N PRO A 10 -19.24 -24.55 -12.01
CA PRO A 10 -17.86 -24.29 -11.69
C PRO A 10 -17.72 -22.77 -11.54
N GLU A 11 -18.07 -22.25 -10.37
CA GLU A 11 -17.58 -20.96 -9.93
C GLU A 11 -16.08 -21.11 -9.71
N THR A 12 -15.29 -21.02 -10.79
CA THR A 12 -13.93 -20.50 -10.65
C THR A 12 -14.08 -19.03 -10.29
N GLU A 13 -14.38 -18.77 -9.01
CA GLU A 13 -13.99 -17.52 -8.37
C GLU A 13 -12.51 -17.32 -8.73
N PRO A 14 -12.12 -16.21 -9.36
CA PRO A 14 -10.76 -15.76 -9.18
C PRO A 14 -10.72 -15.43 -7.69
N THR A 15 -10.24 -16.39 -6.89
CA THR A 15 -9.74 -16.11 -5.56
C THR A 15 -8.53 -15.21 -5.80
N ALA A 16 -8.80 -13.94 -6.09
CA ALA A 16 -7.86 -12.87 -5.97
C ALA A 16 -7.55 -12.87 -4.49
N VAL A 17 -6.53 -13.65 -4.13
CA VAL A 17 -5.84 -13.51 -2.86
C VAL A 17 -5.25 -12.12 -2.96
N THR A 18 -6.07 -11.12 -2.59
CA THR A 18 -5.63 -9.75 -2.42
C THR A 18 -4.72 -9.80 -1.21
N ALA A 19 -3.47 -10.20 -1.44
CA ALA A 19 -2.41 -10.08 -0.46
C ALA A 19 -2.40 -8.60 -0.10
N THR A 20 -3.00 -8.29 1.04
CA THR A 20 -3.09 -6.92 1.53
C THR A 20 -1.69 -6.63 2.01
N VAL A 21 -0.86 -6.09 1.12
CA VAL A 21 0.49 -5.67 1.48
C VAL A 21 0.33 -4.56 2.50
N ASP A 22 0.82 -4.81 3.71
CA ASP A 22 0.80 -3.82 4.78
C ASP A 22 1.63 -2.60 4.38
N ILE A 23 1.13 -1.41 4.65
CA ILE A 23 1.78 -0.15 4.26
C ILE A 23 3.20 -0.07 4.83
N ALA A 24 3.40 -0.47 6.08
CA ALA A 24 4.73 -0.41 6.69
C ALA A 24 5.70 -1.39 6.02
N THR A 25 5.21 -2.56 5.59
CA THR A 25 6.01 -3.54 4.83
C THR A 25 6.35 -3.03 3.43
N LEU A 26 5.38 -2.40 2.76
CA LEU A 26 5.59 -1.78 1.45
C LEU A 26 6.66 -0.70 1.51
N LEU A 27 6.55 0.20 2.49
CA LEU A 27 7.50 1.30 2.70
C LEU A 27 8.89 0.76 3.06
N ALA A 28 8.98 -0.27 3.92
CA ALA A 28 10.24 -0.90 4.29
C ALA A 28 10.93 -1.58 3.09
N ALA A 29 10.16 -2.08 2.12
CA ALA A 29 10.68 -2.63 0.88
C ALA A 29 11.19 -1.57 -0.11
N GLN A 30 10.89 -0.28 0.12
CA GLN A 30 11.39 0.81 -0.72
C GLN A 30 12.81 1.24 -0.33
N PRO A 31 13.63 1.68 -1.31
CA PRO A 31 14.97 2.18 -1.04
C PRO A 31 14.94 3.42 -0.13
N ASP A 32 15.97 3.59 0.71
CA ASP A 32 16.09 4.73 1.65
C ASP A 32 15.93 6.08 0.96
N ALA A 33 16.50 6.25 -0.23
CA ALA A 33 16.38 7.48 -1.01
C ALA A 33 14.92 7.79 -1.42
N TRP A 34 14.10 6.75 -1.68
CA TRP A 34 12.68 6.94 -1.97
C TRP A 34 11.91 7.27 -0.68
N ARG A 35 12.23 6.59 0.43
CA ARG A 35 11.62 6.88 1.75
C ARG A 35 11.92 8.31 2.21
N SER A 36 13.16 8.79 2.06
CA SER A 36 13.53 10.18 2.36
C SER A 36 12.74 11.18 1.52
N GLN A 37 12.56 10.92 0.22
CA GLN A 37 11.75 11.81 -0.63
C GLN A 37 10.27 11.83 -0.20
N LEU A 38 9.71 10.69 0.21
CA LEU A 38 8.33 10.62 0.72
C LEU A 38 8.19 11.38 2.04
N GLU A 39 9.19 11.26 2.92
CA GLU A 39 9.25 11.99 4.18
C GLU A 39 9.33 13.51 3.93
N GLU A 40 10.25 13.95 3.06
CA GLU A 40 10.39 15.35 2.68
C GLU A 40 9.11 15.91 2.05
N ALA A 41 8.47 15.15 1.14
CA ALA A 41 7.20 15.55 0.53
C ALA A 41 6.07 15.66 1.57
N SER A 42 6.08 14.80 2.58
CA SER A 42 5.13 14.84 3.70
C SER A 42 5.36 16.06 4.59
N PHE A 43 6.62 16.39 4.92
CA PHE A 43 6.97 17.62 5.66
C PHE A 43 6.66 18.90 4.86
N ALA A 44 6.84 18.87 3.55
CA ALA A 44 6.48 19.95 2.64
C ALA A 44 4.96 20.07 2.39
N ALA A 45 4.15 19.15 2.95
CA ALA A 45 2.71 19.05 2.70
C ALA A 45 2.37 18.99 1.20
N SER A 46 3.22 18.36 0.39
CA SER A 46 3.08 18.29 -1.05
C SER A 46 2.40 16.99 -1.47
N ALA A 47 1.06 17.01 -1.54
CA ALA A 47 0.29 15.87 -2.04
C ALA A 47 0.72 15.46 -3.46
N LYS A 48 1.09 16.43 -4.31
CA LYS A 48 1.55 16.15 -5.68
C LYS A 48 2.81 15.29 -5.71
N ASP A 49 3.80 15.60 -4.88
CA ASP A 49 5.06 14.85 -4.85
C ASP A 49 4.83 13.46 -4.25
N ILE A 50 3.98 13.35 -3.23
CA ILE A 50 3.54 12.06 -2.68
C ILE A 50 2.88 11.20 -3.76
N HIS A 51 1.90 11.74 -4.49
CA HIS A 51 1.24 11.03 -5.60
C HIS A 51 2.22 10.60 -6.70
N THR A 52 3.25 11.41 -6.96
CA THR A 52 4.29 11.09 -7.94
C THR A 52 5.12 9.89 -7.49
N LEU A 53 5.57 9.88 -6.23
CA LEU A 53 6.33 8.78 -5.64
C LEU A 53 5.49 7.49 -5.57
N LEU A 54 4.21 7.61 -5.23
CA LEU A 54 3.28 6.50 -5.17
C LEU A 54 3.03 5.85 -6.54
N ALA A 55 3.15 6.61 -7.63
CA ALA A 55 3.01 6.09 -8.99
C ALA A 55 4.20 5.21 -9.43
N GLU A 56 5.34 5.28 -8.73
CA GLU A 56 6.51 4.41 -8.97
C GLU A 56 6.36 3.02 -8.34
N LEU A 57 5.39 2.85 -7.44
CA LEU A 57 5.14 1.59 -6.73
C LEU A 57 4.45 0.56 -7.63
N PRO A 58 4.68 -0.75 -7.39
CA PRO A 58 4.07 -1.81 -8.18
C PRO A 58 2.54 -1.76 -8.05
N ALA A 59 1.84 -2.05 -9.15
CA ALA A 59 0.37 -2.10 -9.19
C ALA A 59 -0.23 -3.11 -8.19
N GLU A 60 0.55 -4.10 -7.74
CA GLU A 60 0.14 -5.08 -6.73
C GLU A 60 -0.10 -4.44 -5.36
N ALA A 61 0.52 -3.27 -5.10
CA ALA A 61 0.36 -2.51 -3.87
C ALA A 61 -0.82 -1.52 -3.90
N THR A 62 -1.80 -1.71 -4.81
CA THR A 62 -2.90 -0.76 -5.04
C THR A 62 -3.62 -0.33 -3.75
N ALA A 63 -3.86 -1.25 -2.81
CA ALA A 63 -4.55 -0.94 -1.55
C ALA A 63 -3.74 0.03 -0.67
N ALA A 64 -2.46 -0.26 -0.48
CA ALA A 64 -1.55 0.59 0.31
C ALA A 64 -1.33 1.95 -0.36
N VAL A 65 -1.13 1.97 -1.68
CA VAL A 65 -1.00 3.19 -2.48
C VAL A 65 -2.24 4.08 -2.35
N THR A 66 -3.43 3.49 -2.49
CA THR A 66 -4.70 4.21 -2.38
C THR A 66 -4.89 4.81 -0.98
N GLU A 67 -4.49 4.09 0.06
CA GLU A 67 -4.59 4.57 1.44
C GLU A 67 -3.61 5.73 1.71
N ILE A 68 -2.34 5.63 1.29
CA ILE A 68 -1.36 6.73 1.43
C ILE A 68 -1.80 7.96 0.63
N ALA A 69 -2.30 7.75 -0.59
CA ALA A 69 -2.85 8.82 -1.42
C ALA A 69 -4.03 9.51 -0.73
N SER A 70 -4.97 8.73 -0.17
CA SER A 70 -6.08 9.26 0.63
C SER A 70 -5.60 10.09 1.82
N TRP A 71 -4.53 9.68 2.51
CA TRP A 71 -3.94 10.50 3.58
C TRP A 71 -3.42 11.83 3.05
N ALA A 72 -2.71 11.83 1.90
CA ALA A 72 -2.21 13.06 1.29
C ALA A 72 -3.33 14.01 0.85
N ASP A 73 -4.40 13.48 0.24
CA ASP A 73 -5.58 14.25 -0.19
C ASP A 73 -6.38 14.82 0.99
N ASN A 74 -6.36 14.14 2.14
CA ASN A 74 -7.00 14.59 3.38
C ASN A 74 -6.04 15.38 4.29
N PHE A 75 -4.89 15.84 3.78
CA PHE A 75 -3.86 16.59 4.52
C PHE A 75 -3.34 15.85 5.78
N ARG A 76 -3.45 14.53 5.82
CA ARG A 76 -2.99 13.67 6.92
C ARG A 76 -1.55 13.21 6.71
N TYR A 77 -0.65 14.14 6.45
CA TYR A 77 0.78 13.86 6.22
C TYR A 77 1.46 13.22 7.44
N ASP A 78 0.99 13.54 8.64
CA ASP A 78 1.42 12.92 9.90
C ASP A 78 1.27 11.38 9.87
N ARG A 79 0.20 10.85 9.24
CA ARG A 79 0.01 9.40 9.08
C ARG A 79 1.03 8.76 8.16
N ILE A 80 1.49 9.50 7.15
CA ILE A 80 2.52 9.03 6.22
C ILE A 80 3.86 8.95 6.96
N ILE A 81 4.18 9.96 7.77
CA ILE A 81 5.38 9.98 8.61
C ILE A 81 5.35 8.87 9.67
N ASP A 82 4.22 8.65 10.33
CA ASP A 82 4.05 7.55 11.29
C ASP A 82 4.24 6.18 10.63
N ALA A 83 3.68 5.98 9.43
CA ALA A 83 3.87 4.76 8.65
C ALA A 83 5.33 4.56 8.21
N LEU A 84 6.04 5.65 7.84
CA LEU A 84 7.47 5.62 7.53
C LEU A 84 8.30 5.25 8.76
N ALA A 85 8.01 5.83 9.92
CA ALA A 85 8.68 5.47 11.18
C ALA A 85 8.42 4.00 11.56
N GLY A 86 7.19 3.52 11.40
CA GLY A 86 6.83 2.12 11.58
C GLY A 86 7.56 1.19 10.61
N SER A 87 7.80 1.63 9.38
CA SER A 87 8.56 0.86 8.38
C SER A 87 10.05 0.73 8.72
N ALA A 88 10.63 1.76 9.32
CA ALA A 88 12.03 1.73 9.77
C ALA A 88 12.27 0.70 10.88
N ALA A 89 11.26 0.41 11.70
CA ALA A 89 11.33 -0.65 12.71
C ALA A 89 11.25 -2.08 12.13
N ILE A 90 10.82 -2.22 10.87
CA ILE A 90 10.72 -3.51 10.16
C ILE A 90 11.99 -3.80 9.36
N ALA A 91 12.68 -2.76 8.88
CA ALA A 91 13.96 -2.92 8.21
C ALA A 91 14.99 -3.56 9.17
N PRO A 92 15.70 -4.64 8.77
CA PRO A 92 16.73 -5.21 9.62
C PRO A 92 17.79 -4.14 9.89
N GLU A 93 18.00 -3.81 11.17
CA GLU A 93 19.12 -3.00 11.63
C GLU A 93 20.41 -3.65 11.11
N ASP A 94 21.06 -3.04 10.11
CA ASP A 94 22.41 -3.42 9.68
C ASP A 94 23.39 -2.98 10.80
N PRO A 95 24.05 -3.91 11.51
CA PRO A 95 24.87 -3.62 12.70
C PRO A 95 26.22 -2.97 12.41
#